data_AF-A0A6C0JXL1-F1
#
_entry.id   AF-A0A6C0JXL1-F1
#
_cell.length_a   1.000
_cell.length_b   1.000
_cell.length_c   1.000
_cell.angle_alpha   90.00
_cell.angle_beta   90.00
_cell.angle_gamma   90.00
#
_symmetry.space_group_name_H-M   'P 1'
#
loop_
_entity.id
_entity.type
_entity.pdbx_description
1 polymer ?
#
loop_
_entity_poly.entity_id
_entity_poly.type
_entity_poly.pdbx_seq_one_letter_code
_entity_poly.pdbx_strand_id
1 'polypeptide(L)'
;MACFDLSGLAPLSQGTRQKYINAWNVYDKVQAYDIAVSTLRSQGDRSKTYWQFATAQEHENWRIGLSLHVKRYPNQNWNPPQKN
;
A
#
# COMPACT_ATOMS: atom_id res chain seq x y z
N MET A 1 -10.72 -14.59 -3.47
CA MET A 1 -9.39 -14.20 -4.00
C MET A 1 -9.58 -13.36 -5.26
N ALA A 2 -9.43 -12.04 -5.19
CA ALA A 2 -9.36 -11.23 -6.40
C ALA A 2 -7.96 -11.43 -6.98
N CYS A 3 -7.85 -12.24 -8.04
CA CYS A 3 -6.60 -12.48 -8.74
C CYS A 3 -6.02 -11.14 -9.21
N PHE A 4 -4.76 -10.89 -8.85
CA PHE A 4 -3.94 -9.79 -9.33
C PHE A 4 -3.87 -9.89 -10.86
N ASP A 5 -4.67 -9.09 -11.56
CA ASP A 5 -4.73 -9.12 -13.01
C ASP A 5 -3.63 -8.23 -13.57
N LEU A 6 -2.57 -8.89 -13.99
CA LEU A 6 -1.42 -8.31 -14.68
C LEU A 6 -1.68 -8.08 -16.17
N SER A 7 -2.88 -8.34 -16.69
CA SER A 7 -3.19 -8.13 -18.11
C SER A 7 -2.89 -6.71 -18.57
N GLY A 8 -3.15 -5.69 -17.73
CA GLY A 8 -2.77 -4.29 -17.99
C GLY A 8 -1.27 -3.99 -17.92
N LEU A 9 -0.46 -4.97 -17.51
CA LEU A 9 0.99 -4.92 -17.34
C LEU A 9 1.72 -5.95 -18.24
N ALA A 10 0.98 -6.68 -19.07
CA ALA A 10 1.49 -7.71 -19.97
C ALA A 10 2.59 -7.27 -20.96
N PRO A 11 2.64 -6.01 -21.47
CA PRO A 11 3.73 -5.59 -22.36
C PRO A 11 5.01 -5.20 -21.61
N LEU A 12 5.06 -5.32 -20.27
CA LEU A 12 6.19 -4.85 -19.47
C LEU A 12 7.22 -5.95 -19.23
N SER A 13 8.50 -5.63 -19.40
CA SER A 13 9.62 -6.51 -19.07
C SER A 13 9.51 -7.08 -17.65
N GLN A 14 10.01 -8.29 -17.45
CA GLN A 14 9.98 -9.04 -16.18
C GLN A 14 10.43 -8.19 -14.96
N GLY A 15 11.43 -7.32 -15.14
CA GLY A 15 11.90 -6.40 -14.10
C GLY A 15 10.85 -5.37 -13.65
N THR A 16 10.06 -4.82 -14.58
CA THR A 16 9.00 -3.86 -14.27
C THR A 16 7.83 -4.55 -13.56
N ARG A 17 7.50 -5.78 -13.96
CA ARG A 17 6.49 -6.59 -13.28
C ARG A 17 6.86 -6.83 -11.82
N GLN A 18 8.12 -7.20 -11.54
CA GLN A 18 8.59 -7.39 -10.17
C GLN A 18 8.56 -6.08 -9.37
N LYS A 19 8.90 -4.95 -10.00
CA LYS A 19 8.79 -3.62 -9.35
C LYS A 19 7.36 -3.33 -8.92
N TYR A 20 6.36 -3.62 -9.76
CA TYR A 20 4.95 -3.39 -9.42
C TYR A 20 4.41 -4.38 -8.39
N ILE A 21 4.83 -5.64 -8.41
CA ILE A 21 4.51 -6.61 -7.34
C ILE A 21 5.07 -6.12 -6.01
N ASN A 22 6.33 -5.68 -5.98
CA ASN A 22 6.94 -5.15 -4.76
C ASN A 22 6.22 -3.90 -4.27
N ALA A 23 5.88 -2.97 -5.16
CA ALA A 23 5.13 -1.76 -4.84
C ALA A 23 3.73 -2.07 -4.26
N TRP A 24 3.01 -3.02 -4.87
CA TRP A 24 1.73 -3.49 -4.37
C TRP A 24 1.84 -4.03 -2.94
N ASN A 25 2.81 -4.92 -2.70
CA ASN A 25 3.02 -5.54 -1.39
C ASN A 25 3.43 -4.51 -0.32
N VAL A 26 4.25 -3.51 -0.68
CA VAL A 26 4.61 -2.42 0.23
C VAL A 26 3.37 -1.63 0.62
N TYR A 27 2.50 -1.29 -0.33
CA TYR A 27 1.25 -0.59 -0.03
C TYR A 27 0.35 -1.39 0.92
N ASP A 28 0.08 -2.66 0.61
CA ASP A 28 -0.77 -3.52 1.44
C ASP A 28 -0.24 -3.65 2.86
N LYS A 29 1.09 -3.82 3.02
CA LYS A 29 1.73 -3.91 4.33
C LYS A 29 1.59 -2.62 5.14
N VAL A 30 1.84 -1.47 4.52
CA VAL A 30 1.75 -0.17 5.19
C VAL A 30 0.30 0.12 5.59
N GLN A 31 -0.65 -0.13 4.70
CA GLN A 31 -2.05 0.13 4.96
C GLN A 31 -2.60 -0.78 6.06
N ALA A 32 -2.26 -2.07 6.05
CA ALA A 32 -2.64 -3.00 7.11
C ALA A 32 -2.07 -2.58 8.47
N TYR A 33 -0.80 -2.13 8.50
CA TYR A 33 -0.17 -1.65 9.73
C TYR A 33 -0.82 -0.36 10.23
N ASP A 34 -1.01 0.63 9.37
CA ASP A 34 -1.60 1.91 9.74
C ASP A 34 -3.07 1.75 10.22
N ILE A 35 -3.85 0.82 9.62
CA ILE A 35 -5.19 0.45 10.11
C ILE A 35 -5.11 -0.20 11.51
N ALA A 36 -4.16 -1.11 11.72
CA ALA A 36 -3.98 -1.75 13.02
C ALA A 36 -3.60 -0.74 14.10
N VAL A 37 -2.68 0.19 13.81
CA VAL A 37 -2.29 1.27 14.71
C VAL A 37 -3.46 2.22 14.98
N SER A 38 -4.23 2.59 13.94
CA SER A 38 -5.42 3.42 14.11
C SER A 38 -6.45 2.76 15.03
N THR A 39 -6.65 1.45 14.89
CA THR A 39 -7.53 0.65 15.75
C THR A 39 -7.03 0.58 17.20
N LEU A 40 -5.74 0.39 17.43
CA LEU A 40 -5.16 0.40 18.78
C LEU A 40 -5.31 1.78 19.44
N ARG A 41 -5.06 2.84 18.69
CA ARG A 41 -5.17 4.23 19.18
C ARG A 41 -6.61 4.61 19.50
N SER A 42 -7.59 4.13 18.74
CA SER A 42 -9.01 4.35 19.03
C SER A 42 -9.47 3.63 20.30
N GLN A 43 -8.80 2.54 20.68
CA GLN A 43 -8.98 1.83 21.95
C GLN A 43 -8.19 2.47 23.12
N GLY A 44 -7.45 3.55 22.86
CA GLY A 44 -6.66 4.27 23.87
C GLY A 44 -5.21 3.78 23.99
N ASP A 45 -4.80 2.74 23.26
CA ASP A 45 -3.40 2.28 23.25
C ASP A 45 -2.57 3.10 22.26
N ARG A 46 -1.70 3.96 22.81
CA ARG A 46 -0.78 4.81 22.04
C ARG A 46 0.66 4.29 22.01
N SER A 47 0.89 3.03 22.39
CA SER A 47 2.23 2.41 22.43
C SER A 47 2.85 2.24 21.05
N LYS A 48 2.04 2.18 19.98
CA LYS A 48 2.48 2.07 18.59
C LYS A 48 2.32 3.39 17.84
N THR A 49 3.29 3.68 17.00
CA THR A 49 3.27 4.81 16.06
C THR A 49 2.93 4.32 14.65
N TYR A 50 2.43 5.21 13.80
CA TYR A 50 2.16 4.90 12.39
C TYR A 50 3.43 4.51 11.64
N TRP A 51 3.27 3.82 10.52
CA TRP A 51 4.39 3.39 9.67
C TRP A 51 5.23 4.60 9.26
N GLN A 52 6.54 4.45 9.44
CA GLN A 52 7.55 5.41 8.99
C GLN A 52 8.38 4.76 7.90
N PHE A 53 8.48 5.43 6.75
CA PHE A 53 9.28 4.94 5.64
C PHE A 53 10.77 5.05 5.99
N ALA A 54 11.48 3.93 5.89
CA ALA A 54 12.91 3.88 6.18
C ALA A 54 13.74 4.50 5.05
N THR A 55 13.23 4.46 3.81
CA THR A 55 13.95 4.96 2.63
C THR A 55 13.02 5.67 1.65
N ALA A 56 13.59 6.57 0.84
CA ALA A 56 12.85 7.20 -0.26
C ALA A 56 12.32 6.18 -1.29
N GLN A 57 13.05 5.08 -1.50
CA GLN A 57 12.63 4.00 -2.41
C GLN A 57 11.39 3.26 -1.88
N GLU A 58 11.31 3.04 -0.57
CA GLU A 58 10.12 2.43 0.06
C GLU A 58 8.91 3.34 -0.06
N HIS A 59 9.09 4.65 0.16
CA HIS A 59 8.03 5.64 -0.02
C HIS A 59 7.53 5.69 -1.48
N GLU A 60 8.44 5.64 -2.46
CA GLU A 60 8.08 5.58 -3.87
C GLU A 60 7.33 4.29 -4.22
N ASN A 61 7.78 3.14 -3.70
CA ASN A 61 7.07 1.87 -3.87
C ASN A 61 5.65 1.92 -3.28
N TRP A 62 5.47 2.58 -2.13
CA TRP A 62 4.14 2.81 -1.56
C TRP A 62 3.26 3.68 -2.45
N ARG A 63 3.80 4.78 -3.02
CA ARG A 63 3.05 5.65 -3.95
C ARG A 63 2.63 4.91 -5.22
N ILE A 64 3.53 4.11 -5.79
CA ILE A 64 3.24 3.26 -6.95
C ILE A 64 2.15 2.24 -6.58
N GLY A 65 2.27 1.58 -5.43
CA GLY A 65 1.28 0.62 -4.94
C GLY A 65 -0.11 1.24 -4.77
N LEU A 66 -0.19 2.45 -4.22
CA LEU A 66 -1.43 3.23 -4.12
C LEU A 66 -2.04 3.49 -5.51
N SER A 67 -1.22 3.94 -6.47
CA SER A 67 -1.68 4.18 -7.85
C SER A 67 -2.23 2.91 -8.49
N LEU A 68 -1.58 1.75 -8.27
CA LEU A 68 -2.06 0.46 -8.76
C LEU A 68 -3.40 0.07 -8.12
N HIS A 69 -3.58 0.29 -6.82
CA HIS A 69 -4.84 0.02 -6.12
C HIS A 69 -5.98 0.91 -6.63
N VAL A 70 -5.74 2.21 -6.79
CA VAL A 70 -6.72 3.15 -7.35
C VAL A 70 -7.13 2.72 -8.76
N LYS A 71 -6.18 2.30 -9.59
CA LYS A 71 -6.48 1.80 -10.95
C LYS A 71 -7.29 0.50 -10.93
N ARG A 72 -7.00 -0.41 -9.99
CA ARG A 72 -7.69 -1.70 -9.88
C ARG A 72 -9.09 -1.56 -9.28
N TYR A 73 -9.26 -0.66 -8.32
CA TYR A 73 -10.46 -0.47 -7.53
C TYR A 73 -10.80 1.02 -7.43
N PRO A 74 -11.22 1.65 -8.54
CA PRO A 74 -11.44 3.10 -8.61
C PRO A 74 -12.55 3.59 -7.69
N ASN A 75 -13.47 2.70 -7.28
CA ASN A 75 -14.62 3.04 -6.46
C ASN A 75 -14.38 2.85 -4.95
N GLN A 76 -13.16 2.49 -4.53
CA GLN A 76 -12.82 2.31 -3.12
C GLN A 76 -12.06 3.52 -2.57
N ASN A 77 -12.33 3.85 -1.29
CA ASN A 77 -11.62 4.91 -0.60
C ASN A 77 -10.25 4.39 -0.13
N TRP A 78 -9.21 4.68 -0.92
CA TRP A 78 -7.83 4.30 -0.65
C TRP A 78 -7.05 5.33 0.19
N ASN A 79 -7.74 6.33 0.75
CA ASN A 79 -7.10 7.32 1.59
C ASN A 79 -6.48 6.63 2.81
N PRO A 80 -5.20 6.90 3.12
CA PRO A 80 -4.59 6.39 4.34
C PRO A 80 -5.35 6.92 5.56
N PRO A 81 -5.43 6.15 6.65
CA PRO A 81 -6.05 6.62 7.89
C PRO A 81 -5.36 7.91 8.35
N GLN A 82 -6.16 8.88 8.82
CA GLN A 82 -5.63 10.19 9.25
C GLN A 82 -4.67 9.98 10.43
N LYS A 83 -3.41 10.34 10.21
CA LYS A 83 -2.33 10.23 11.19
C LYS A 83 -2.46 11.36 12.23
N ASN A 84 -3.37 11.20 13.19
CA ASN A 84 -3.51 12.06 14.38
C ASN A 84 -2.66 11.58 15.58
#